data_AF-A0AAA9S370-F1
#
_entry.id   AF-A0AAA9S370-F1
#
_cell.length_a   1.000
_cell.length_b   1.000
_cell.length_c   1.000
_cell.angle_alpha   90.00
_cell.angle_beta   90.00
_cell.angle_gamma   90.00
#
_symmetry.space_group_name_H-M   'P 1'
#
loop_
_entity.id
_entity.type
_entity.pdbx_description
1 polymer ?
#
loop_
_entity_poly.entity_id
_entity_poly.type
_entity_poly.pdbx_seq_one_letter_code
_entity_poly.pdbx_strand_id
1 'polypeptide(L)'
;LSSLASSPITSWQIDGETVETVADFIFGGSKITADGDCSHEIKRRFLFGRKVITNLDSLLKSRHITLPKKVRLIKVIVFPVVMHARESWTIKKAERQRIDAFELCC
;
A
#
# COMPACT_ATOMS: atom_id res chain seq x y z
N LEU A 1 -5.76 -42.18 3.34
CA LEU A 1 -4.88 -41.12 2.79
C LEU A 1 -5.24 -40.92 1.33
N SER A 2 -6.03 -39.91 1.00
CA SER A 2 -6.24 -39.48 -0.38
C SER A 2 -6.25 -37.95 -0.38
N SER A 3 -5.13 -37.35 -0.76
CA SER A 3 -4.99 -35.90 -0.86
C SER A 3 -5.87 -35.38 -2.00
N LEU A 4 -6.82 -34.50 -1.68
CA LEU A 4 -7.46 -33.62 -2.65
C LEU A 4 -6.44 -32.54 -3.05
N ALA A 5 -5.50 -32.89 -3.92
CA ALA A 5 -4.75 -31.89 -4.66
C ALA A 5 -5.67 -31.37 -5.77
N SER A 6 -6.43 -30.30 -5.48
CA SER A 6 -7.17 -29.59 -6.52
C SER A 6 -6.17 -29.07 -7.54
N SER A 7 -6.34 -29.45 -8.81
CA SER A 7 -5.63 -28.82 -9.91
C SER A 7 -5.85 -27.30 -9.87
N PRO A 8 -4.86 -26.46 -10.24
CA PRO A 8 -5.05 -25.03 -10.31
C PRO A 8 -6.21 -24.71 -11.26
N ILE A 9 -7.17 -23.91 -10.79
CA ILE A 9 -8.26 -23.41 -11.64
C ILE A 9 -7.63 -22.41 -12.61
N THR A 10 -7.45 -22.81 -13.87
CA THR A 10 -6.81 -22.01 -14.92
C THR A 10 -7.79 -21.15 -15.71
N SER A 11 -9.09 -21.41 -15.59
CA SER A 11 -10.13 -20.61 -16.23
C SER A 11 -11.40 -20.59 -15.37
N TRP A 12 -12.03 -19.42 -15.31
CA TRP A 12 -13.28 -19.18 -14.60
C TRP A 12 -14.19 -18.37 -15.52
N GLN A 13 -15.48 -18.72 -15.53
CA GLN A 13 -16.47 -18.05 -16.37
C GLN A 13 -17.57 -17.42 -15.52
N ILE A 14 -18.06 -16.27 -15.97
CA ILE A 14 -19.23 -15.58 -15.42
C ILE A 14 -20.20 -15.39 -16.59
N ASP A 15 -21.45 -15.84 -16.45
CA ASP A 15 -22.50 -15.74 -17.48
C ASP A 15 -22.10 -16.30 -18.87
N GLY A 16 -21.20 -17.30 -18.89
CA GLY A 16 -20.68 -17.90 -20.13
C GLY A 16 -19.50 -17.15 -20.76
N GLU A 17 -19.06 -16.04 -20.18
CA GLU A 17 -17.86 -15.31 -20.58
C GLU A 17 -16.66 -15.74 -19.76
N THR A 18 -15.51 -15.97 -20.42
CA THR A 18 -14.26 -16.30 -19.73
C THR A 18 -13.68 -15.05 -19.12
N VAL A 19 -13.41 -15.09 -17.82
CA VAL A 19 -12.82 -13.93 -17.15
C VAL A 19 -11.33 -13.86 -17.45
N GLU A 20 -10.88 -12.69 -17.87
CA GLU A 20 -9.49 -12.42 -18.17
C GLU A 20 -8.63 -12.53 -16.91
N THR A 21 -7.52 -13.27 -17.01
CA THR A 21 -6.52 -13.35 -15.96
C THR A 21 -5.37 -12.39 -16.27
N VAL A 22 -5.16 -11.41 -15.40
CA VAL A 22 -4.09 -10.43 -15.51
C VAL A 22 -3.04 -10.62 -14.43
N ALA A 23 -1.78 -10.27 -14.73
CA ALA A 23 -0.68 -10.39 -13.77
C ALA A 23 -0.78 -9.37 -12.63
N ASP A 24 -1.28 -8.17 -12.91
CA ASP A 24 -1.57 -7.15 -11.91
C ASP A 24 -2.72 -6.25 -12.34
N PHE A 25 -3.37 -5.61 -11.37
CA PHE A 25 -4.41 -4.60 -11.60
C PHE A 25 -4.46 -3.58 -10.47
N ILE A 26 -5.05 -2.41 -10.73
CA ILE A 26 -5.28 -1.37 -9.72
C ILE A 26 -6.73 -1.39 -9.27
N PHE A 27 -6.96 -1.63 -7.97
CA PHE A 27 -8.29 -1.58 -7.37
C PHE A 27 -8.30 -0.67 -6.15
N GLY A 28 -9.21 0.31 -6.12
CA GLY A 28 -9.26 1.31 -5.03
C GLY A 28 -7.96 2.08 -4.85
N GLY A 29 -7.16 2.23 -5.91
CA GLY A 29 -5.82 2.84 -5.88
C GLY A 29 -4.69 1.91 -5.43
N SER A 30 -4.98 0.67 -5.05
CA SER A 30 -4.00 -0.33 -4.62
C SER A 30 -3.63 -1.26 -5.77
N LYS A 31 -2.34 -1.53 -5.96
CA LYS A 31 -1.88 -2.56 -6.89
C LYS A 31 -2.05 -3.94 -6.27
N ILE A 32 -2.77 -4.82 -6.95
CA ILE A 32 -2.95 -6.22 -6.59
C ILE A 32 -2.24 -7.04 -7.65
N THR A 33 -1.44 -8.03 -7.23
CA THR A 33 -0.66 -8.91 -8.10
C THR A 33 -1.17 -10.35 -8.00
N ALA A 34 -1.07 -11.11 -9.09
CA ALA A 34 -1.56 -12.48 -9.17
C ALA A 34 -0.83 -13.45 -8.21
N ASP A 35 0.40 -13.13 -7.80
CA ASP A 35 1.18 -13.88 -6.82
C ASP A 35 0.84 -13.53 -5.36
N GLY A 36 -0.06 -12.57 -5.13
CA GLY A 36 -0.43 -12.09 -3.79
C GLY A 36 0.67 -11.30 -3.08
N ASP A 37 1.77 -10.95 -3.74
CA ASP A 37 2.90 -10.25 -3.12
C ASP A 37 2.65 -8.75 -2.97
N CYS A 38 2.37 -8.32 -1.73
CA CYS A 38 2.12 -6.91 -1.44
C CYS A 38 3.40 -6.05 -1.37
N SER A 39 4.60 -6.64 -1.45
CA SER A 39 5.87 -5.90 -1.32
C SER A 39 5.99 -4.75 -2.33
N HIS A 40 5.50 -4.95 -3.56
CA HIS A 40 5.52 -3.95 -4.62
C HIS A 40 4.58 -2.76 -4.32
N GLU A 41 3.37 -3.05 -3.83
CA GLU A 41 2.40 -2.02 -3.48
C GLU A 41 2.82 -1.23 -2.24
N ILE A 42 3.32 -1.91 -1.20
CA ILE A 42 3.86 -1.27 0.00
C ILE A 42 4.98 -0.30 -0.38
N LYS A 43 5.92 -0.74 -1.22
CA LYS A 43 7.01 0.12 -1.73
C LYS A 43 6.47 1.31 -2.52
N ARG A 44 5.47 1.10 -3.39
CA ARG A 44 4.82 2.17 -4.16
C ARG A 44 4.17 3.21 -3.26
N ARG A 45 3.49 2.79 -2.20
CA ARG A 45 2.83 3.66 -1.23
C ARG A 45 3.82 4.50 -0.43
N PHE A 46 4.95 3.92 -0.01
CA PHE A 46 6.05 4.68 0.58
C PHE A 46 6.63 5.73 -0.38
N LEU A 47 6.76 5.41 -1.67
CA LEU A 47 7.20 6.39 -2.69
C LEU A 47 6.19 7.55 -2.83
N PHE A 48 4.89 7.26 -2.80
CA PHE A 48 3.87 8.31 -2.78
C PHE A 48 3.94 9.17 -1.52
N GLY A 49 4.08 8.56 -0.34
CA GLY A 49 4.28 9.29 0.91
C GLY A 49 5.49 10.22 0.86
N ARG A 50 6.62 9.74 0.35
CA ARG A 50 7.83 10.55 0.16
C ARG A 50 7.60 11.71 -0.81
N LYS A 51 6.89 11.48 -1.92
CA LYS A 51 6.55 12.53 -2.89
C LYS A 51 5.70 13.62 -2.24
N VAL A 52 4.73 13.25 -1.41
CA VAL A 52 3.91 14.23 -0.66
C VAL A 52 4.77 15.01 0.33
N ILE A 53 5.66 14.36 1.07
CA ILE A 53 6.58 15.05 1.99
C ILE A 53 7.44 16.07 1.23
N THR A 54 8.01 15.69 0.08
CA THR A 54 8.82 16.62 -0.73
C THR A 54 8.00 17.79 -1.26
N ASN A 55 6.72 17.59 -1.59
CA ASN A 55 5.82 18.68 -1.99
C ASN A 55 5.51 19.64 -0.83
N LEU A 56 5.55 19.15 0.42
CA LEU A 56 5.31 19.94 1.64
C LEU A 56 6.61 20.50 2.25
N ASP A 57 7.76 20.27 1.64
CA ASP A 57 9.08 20.56 2.22
C ASP A 57 9.23 22.03 2.65
N SER A 58 8.80 22.98 1.83
CA SER A 58 8.84 24.41 2.15
C SER A 58 7.99 24.76 3.38
N LEU A 59 6.82 24.12 3.52
CA LEU A 59 5.90 24.30 4.63
C LEU A 59 6.45 23.69 5.92
N LEU A 60 7.04 22.50 5.82
CA LEU A 60 7.69 21.81 6.94
C LEU A 60 8.97 22.54 7.39
N LYS A 61 9.66 23.26 6.50
CA LYS A 61 10.83 24.09 6.83
C LYS A 61 10.48 25.49 7.35
N SER A 62 9.26 25.98 7.13
CA SER A 62 8.83 27.32 7.56
C SER A 62 8.95 27.52 9.08
N ARG A 63 9.55 28.63 9.50
CA ARG A 63 9.66 29.01 10.92
C ARG A 63 8.34 29.51 11.52
N HIS A 64 7.42 29.95 10.68
CA HIS A 64 6.12 30.50 11.11
C HIS A 64 5.13 29.44 11.56
N ILE A 65 5.41 28.16 11.30
CA ILE A 65 4.54 27.04 11.67
C ILE A 65 5.19 26.30 12.83
N THR A 66 4.42 26.16 13.90
CA THR A 66 4.87 25.43 15.09
C THR A 66 5.02 23.94 14.79
N LEU A 67 5.94 23.28 15.50
CA LEU A 67 6.19 21.85 15.33
C LEU A 67 4.92 20.98 15.46
N PRO A 68 4.02 21.20 16.45
CA PRO A 68 2.79 20.40 16.56
C PRO A 68 1.88 20.50 15.32
N LYS A 69 1.83 21.66 14.65
CA LYS A 69 1.05 21.84 13.42
C LYS A 69 1.67 21.10 12.25
N LYS A 70 3.00 21.08 12.15
CA LYS A 70 3.74 20.31 11.12
C LYS A 70 3.52 18.81 11.28
N VAL A 71 3.61 18.31 12.51
CA VAL A 71 3.31 16.90 12.85
C VAL A 71 1.87 16.56 12.47
N ARG A 72 0.90 17.40 12.85
CA ARG A 72 -0.51 17.21 12.47
C ARG A 72 -0.70 17.19 10.95
N LEU A 73 0.01 18.06 10.22
CA LEU A 73 -0.05 18.09 8.76
C LEU A 73 0.44 16.79 8.14
N ILE A 74 1.59 16.26 8.61
CA ILE A 74 2.12 14.97 8.15
C ILE A 74 1.11 13.85 8.43
N LYS A 75 0.54 13.80 9.64
CA LYS A 75 -0.47 12.81 10.02
C LYS A 75 -1.76 12.88 9.20
N VAL A 76 -2.19 14.07 8.77
CA VAL A 76 -3.44 14.22 8.02
C VAL A 76 -3.26 13.97 6.52
N ILE A 77 -2.07 14.25 5.97
CA ILE A 77 -1.84 14.19 4.52
C ILE A 77 -1.00 12.97 4.12
N VAL A 78 0.11 12.72 4.80
CA VAL A 78 1.06 11.67 4.40
C VAL A 78 0.61 10.30 4.91
N PHE A 79 0.13 10.24 6.15
CA PHE A 79 -0.28 8.96 6.77
C PHE A 79 -1.36 8.24 5.96
N PRO A 80 -2.46 8.88 5.50
CA PRO A 80 -3.48 8.17 4.71
C PRO A 80 -2.95 7.69 3.36
N VAL A 81 -2.05 8.45 2.72
CA VAL A 81 -1.45 8.07 1.43
C VAL A 81 -0.67 6.76 1.54
N VAL A 82 0.06 6.59 2.65
CA VAL A 82 0.84 5.38 2.91
C VAL A 82 -0.08 4.26 3.42
N MET A 83 -1.04 4.54 4.32
CA MET A 83 -1.68 3.50 5.15
C MET A 83 -3.07 3.04 4.71
N HIS A 84 -3.76 3.78 3.83
CA HIS A 84 -5.17 3.48 3.46
C HIS A 84 -5.41 2.06 2.93
N ALA A 85 -4.38 1.41 2.37
CA ALA A 85 -4.48 0.06 1.81
C ALA A 85 -3.91 -1.03 2.72
N ARG A 86 -3.53 -0.73 3.96
CA ARG A 86 -2.85 -1.70 4.83
C ARG A 86 -3.66 -2.97 5.06
N GLU A 87 -4.98 -2.84 5.17
CA GLU A 87 -5.89 -3.96 5.42
C GLU A 87 -5.90 -5.00 4.28
N SER A 88 -5.55 -4.59 3.06
CA SER A 88 -5.43 -5.51 1.92
C SER A 88 -4.02 -6.11 1.75
N TRP A 89 -3.08 -5.79 2.64
CA TRP A 89 -1.70 -6.26 2.52
C TRP A 89 -1.43 -7.52 3.35
N THR A 90 -0.79 -8.49 2.71
CA THR A 90 -0.10 -9.58 3.41
C THR A 90 1.28 -9.07 3.86
N ILE A 91 1.37 -8.57 5.09
CA ILE A 91 2.59 -7.91 5.61
C ILE A 91 3.63 -8.94 6.09
N LYS A 92 4.82 -8.91 5.49
CA LYS A 92 6.01 -9.64 5.94
C LYS A 92 6.71 -8.91 7.09
N LYS A 93 7.51 -9.63 7.88
CA LYS A 93 8.25 -9.07 9.04
C LYS A 93 9.08 -7.81 8.71
N ALA A 94 9.79 -7.83 7.58
CA ALA A 94 10.61 -6.69 7.15
C ALA A 94 9.78 -5.46 6.76
N GLU A 95 8.59 -5.66 6.21
CA GLU A 95 7.66 -4.57 5.86
C GLU A 95 7.02 -4.00 7.10
N ARG A 96 6.67 -4.86 8.07
CA ARG A 96 6.15 -4.43 9.35
C ARG A 96 7.09 -3.47 10.06
N GLN A 97 8.39 -3.78 10.11
CA GLN A 97 9.40 -2.89 10.67
C GLN A 97 9.45 -1.52 9.99
N ARG A 98 9.31 -1.47 8.66
CA ARG A 98 9.28 -0.21 7.91
C ARG A 98 8.02 0.60 8.19
N ILE A 99 6.88 -0.07 8.31
CA ILE A 99 5.60 0.55 8.66
C ILE A 99 5.66 1.10 10.09
N ASP A 100 6.13 0.31 11.05
CA ASP A 100 6.24 0.74 12.45
C ASP A 100 7.21 1.94 12.58
N ALA A 101 8.34 1.93 11.87
CA ALA A 101 9.26 3.07 11.84
C ALA A 101 8.61 4.33 11.24
N PHE A 102 7.75 4.17 10.24
CA PHE A 102 7.00 5.28 9.66
C PHE A 102 5.93 5.81 10.61
N GLU A 103 5.19 4.93 11.29
CA GLU A 103 4.19 5.30 12.30
C GLU A 103 4.83 6.06 13.48
N LEU A 104 6.02 5.66 13.92
CA LEU A 104 6.79 6.35 14.97
C LEU A 104 7.36 7.70 14.54
N CYS A 105 7.67 7.87 13.25
CA CYS A 105 8.21 9.11 12.71
C CYS A 105 7.11 10.18 12.46
N CYS A 106 5.86 9.76 12.27
CA CYS A 106 4.72 10.64 12.02
C CYS A 106 4.12 11.21 13.30
#